data_AF-J2LF46-F1
#
_entry.id   AF-J2LF46-F1
#
_cell.length_a   1.000
_cell.length_b   1.000
_cell.length_c   1.000
_cell.angle_alpha   90.00
_cell.angle_beta   90.00
_cell.angle_gamma   90.00
#
_symmetry.space_group_name_H-M   'P 1'
#
loop_
_entity.id
_entity.type
_entity.pdbx_description
1 polymer ?
#
loop_
_entity_poly.entity_id
_entity_poly.type
_entity_poly.pdbx_seq_one_letter_code
_entity_poly.pdbx_strand_id
1 'polypeptide(L)' 'AVAAGGHASLYRGGDKSVGVFHPLAPAVAKIHRNLKASFDPSGIFNPGRMYSEF' A
#
# COMPACT_ATOMS: atom_id res chain seq x y z
N ALA A 1 2.63 -10.88 -12.72
CA ALA A 1 1.39 -10.11 -12.58
C ALA A 1 1.41 -8.87 -13.48
N VAL A 2 2.32 -7.91 -13.27
CA VAL A 2 2.43 -6.68 -14.10
C VAL A 2 2.52 -6.98 -15.59
N ALA A 3 3.42 -7.88 -16.00
CA ALA A 3 3.59 -8.24 -17.42
C ALA A 3 2.34 -8.87 -18.06
N ALA A 4 1.40 -9.37 -17.25
CA ALA A 4 0.12 -9.91 -17.68
C ALA A 4 -1.05 -8.94 -17.44
N GLY A 5 -0.78 -7.69 -17.05
CA GLY A 5 -1.80 -6.68 -16.74
C GLY A 5 -2.58 -6.93 -15.44
N GLY A 6 -2.10 -7.80 -14.55
CA GLY A 6 -2.79 -8.19 -13.32
C GLY A 6 -2.15 -7.67 -12.04
N HIS A 7 -2.89 -7.77 -10.93
CA HIS A 7 -2.44 -7.44 -9.57
C HIS A 7 -2.24 -8.70 -8.73
N ALA A 8 -1.28 -8.66 -7.80
CA ALA A 8 -1.01 -9.75 -6.88
C ALA A 8 -0.75 -9.21 -5.47
N SER A 9 -1.30 -9.90 -4.47
CA SER A 9 -1.11 -9.59 -3.06
C SER A 9 -0.76 -10.85 -2.28
N LEU A 10 0.23 -10.77 -1.40
CA LEU A 10 0.66 -11.88 -0.57
C LEU A 10 -0.30 -12.05 0.62
N TYR A 11 -1.10 -13.12 0.61
CA TYR A 11 -2.10 -13.34 1.65
C TYR A 11 -1.57 -14.10 2.88
N ARG A 12 -0.67 -15.07 2.69
CA ARG A 12 -0.09 -15.90 3.78
C ARG A 12 1.30 -16.42 3.40
N GLY A 13 2.19 -16.53 4.39
CA GLY A 13 3.57 -17.02 4.21
C GLY A 13 4.44 -16.02 3.43
N GLY A 14 5.64 -16.46 3.04
CA GLY A 14 6.55 -15.69 2.17
C GLY A 14 7.34 -14.56 2.84
N ASP A 15 8.30 -14.03 2.10
CA ASP A 15 9.03 -12.82 2.48
C ASP A 15 8.16 -11.58 2.20
N LYS A 16 7.97 -10.76 3.24
CA LYS A 16 7.17 -9.53 3.19
C LYS A 16 8.03 -8.28 2.96
N SER A 17 9.36 -8.43 2.92
CA SER A 17 10.30 -7.32 2.77
C SER A 17 10.06 -6.51 1.48
N VAL A 18 9.59 -7.18 0.43
CA VAL A 18 9.28 -6.60 -0.88
C VAL A 18 7.92 -5.90 -0.95
N GLY A 19 7.17 -5.85 0.15
CA GLY A 19 5.79 -5.35 0.20
C GLY A 19 4.76 -6.46 -0.03
N VAL A 20 3.63 -6.33 0.64
CA VAL A 20 2.55 -7.34 0.63
C VAL A 20 1.55 -7.07 -0.49
N PHE A 21 1.32 -5.81 -0.83
CA PHE A 21 0.34 -5.38 -1.81
C PHE A 21 1.01 -5.03 -3.13
N HIS A 22 0.28 -5.23 -4.22
CA HIS A 22 0.68 -4.71 -5.50
C HIS A 22 0.86 -3.19 -5.44
N PRO A 23 1.91 -2.61 -6.04
CA PRO A 23 2.08 -1.17 -6.08
C PRO A 23 0.85 -0.47 -6.66
N LEU A 24 0.42 0.62 -6.01
CA LEU A 24 -0.70 1.42 -6.51
C LEU A 24 -0.30 2.18 -7.77
N ALA A 25 -1.23 2.29 -8.71
CA ALA A 25 -1.11 3.28 -9.77
C ALA A 25 -0.97 4.69 -9.15
N PRO A 26 -0.17 5.60 -9.76
CA PRO A 26 0.15 6.89 -9.14
C PRO A 26 -1.07 7.72 -8.71
N ALA A 27 -2.15 7.71 -9.51
CA ALA A 27 -3.38 8.41 -9.20
C ALA A 27 -4.10 7.83 -7.97
N VAL A 28 -4.12 6.50 -7.83
CA VAL A 28 -4.74 5.80 -6.69
C VAL A 28 -3.91 6.04 -5.43
N ALA A 29 -2.58 6.00 -5.53
CA ALA A 29 -1.69 6.32 -4.42
C ALA A 29 -1.93 7.74 -3.86
N LYS A 30 -2.20 8.72 -4.73
CA LYS A 30 -2.54 10.08 -4.31
C LYS A 30 -3.84 10.12 -3.50
N ILE A 31 -4.87 9.39 -3.94
CA ILE A 31 -6.14 9.31 -3.21
C ILE A 31 -5.94 8.67 -1.83
N HIS A 32 -5.17 7.58 -1.76
CA HIS A 32 -4.85 6.92 -0.49
C HIS A 32 -4.14 7.86 0.50
N ARG A 33 -3.13 8.62 0.06
CA ARG A 33 -2.44 9.61 0.90
C ARG A 33 -3.38 10.69 1.41
N ASN A 34 -4.24 11.22 0.54
CA ASN A 34 -5.19 12.25 0.93
C ASN A 34 -6.18 11.73 1.98
N LEU A 35 -6.68 10.50 1.82
CA LEU A 35 -7.55 9.88 2.82
C LEU A 35 -6.80 9.67 4.15
N LYS A 36 -5.58 9.11 4.11
CA LYS A 36 -4.75 8.90 5.31
C LYS A 36 -4.51 10.20 6.07
N ALA A 37 -4.17 11.28 5.36
CA ALA A 37 -3.94 12.59 5.96
C ALA A 37 -5.21 13.20 6.59
N SER A 38 -6.39 12.99 5.98
CA SER A 38 -7.66 13.49 6.52
C SER A 38 -8.10 12.75 7.79
N PHE A 39 -7.84 11.46 7.89
CA PHE A 39 -8.29 10.62 9.01
C PHE A 39 -7.24 10.44 10.12
N ASP A 40 -5.96 10.57 9.79
CA ASP A 40 -4.84 10.42 10.74
C ASP A 40 -3.72 11.41 10.40
N PRO A 41 -3.96 12.72 10.60
CA PRO A 41 -2.98 13.77 10.28
C PRO A 41 -1.70 13.67 11.11
N SER A 42 -1.77 13.04 12.28
CA SER A 42 -0.62 12.82 13.17
C SER A 42 0.13 11.52 12.88
N GLY A 43 -0.36 10.68 11.96
CA GLY A 43 0.28 9.42 11.57
C GLY A 43 0.37 8.37 12.69
N ILE A 44 -0.56 8.38 13.64
CA ILE A 44 -0.51 7.51 14.83
C ILE A 44 -0.98 6.09 14.50
N PHE A 45 -1.91 5.93 13.56
CA PHE A 45 -2.55 4.65 13.32
C PHE A 45 -1.81 3.79 12.28
N ASN A 46 -1.34 2.63 12.70
CA ASN A 46 -0.77 1.59 11.82
C ASN A 46 0.35 2.10 10.89
N PRO A 47 1.42 2.72 11.42
CA PRO A 47 2.53 3.21 10.61
C PRO A 47 3.16 2.07 9.79
N GLY A 48 3.42 2.32 8.51
CA GLY A 48 3.99 1.34 7.58
C GLY A 48 3.05 0.19 7.18
N ARG A 49 1.77 0.23 7.56
CA ARG A 49 0.81 -0.82 7.19
C ARG A 49 0.29 -0.58 5.76
N MET A 50 0.11 -1.68 5.03
CA MET A 50 -0.23 -1.74 3.60
C MET A 50 0.90 -1.30 2.68
N TYR A 51 1.28 -0.02 2.73
CA TYR A 51 2.36 0.53 1.92
C TYR A 51 3.36 1.22 2.84
N SER A 52 4.65 1.01 2.61
CA SER A 52 5.73 1.49 3.48
C SER A 52 5.82 3.01 3.56
N GLU A 53 5.28 3.70 2.55
CA GLU A 53 5.24 5.15 2.45
C GLU A 53 4.12 5.81 3.28
N PHE A 54 3.33 5.04 4.06
CA PHE A 54 2.19 5.52 4.87
C PHE A 54 2.40 5.42 6.38
#